data_AF-A0A5B7VA06-F1
#
_entry.id   AF-A0A5B7VA06-F1
#
_cell.length_a   1.000
_cell.length_b   1.000
_cell.length_c   1.000
_cell.angle_alpha   90.00
_cell.angle_beta   90.00
_cell.angle_gamma   90.00
#
_symmetry.space_group_name_H-M   'P 1'
#
loop_
_entity.id
_entity.type
_entity.pdbx_description
1 polymer ?
#
loop_
_entity_poly.entity_id
_entity_poly.type
_entity_poly.pdbx_seq_one_letter_code
_entity_poly.pdbx_strand_id
1 'polypeptide(L)'
;MERTFGSINTLFAQHVTGYTGSHILQRGEMADDEARFSVAQLQELLDEWITACWQHRPHDGLRHPLLPKKALSPGEMWGALLGASGYVPLPLTGADYTELLPVRFHPVTGRGIRINYRTYDHAVLNEHRGRPSPTGPGGKWEVHLNPHDVRQIYLRLPDGHLHEIPWIHRDHVHAPMSETTWRHLRATLEQRAEHGAHEAALAEAADQILRHTRPTAPAPPAPPCATPGTRAGNAVFQAAGGEPAAPHRTAAGAATQAEDSLEALDARSHAARDDRASTDASGALTLPGSGALTLYDADQEAELW
;
A
#
# COMPACT_ATOMS: atom_id res chain seq x y z
N MET A 1 -13.53 7.64 -23.87
CA MET A 1 -13.93 7.09 -22.56
C MET A 1 -14.78 5.82 -22.74
N GLU A 2 -15.93 5.87 -23.43
CA GLU A 2 -16.87 4.73 -23.50
C GLU A 2 -16.30 3.41 -24.08
N ARG A 3 -15.40 3.47 -25.07
CA ARG A 3 -14.84 2.27 -25.72
C ARG A 3 -13.87 1.47 -24.84
N THR A 4 -13.17 2.15 -23.93
CA THR A 4 -12.22 1.51 -23.01
C THR A 4 -12.96 0.72 -21.94
N PHE A 5 -13.99 1.31 -21.32
CA PHE A 5 -14.84 0.60 -20.36
C PHE A 5 -15.54 -0.61 -20.99
N GLY A 6 -16.01 -0.49 -22.23
CA GLY A 6 -16.54 -1.64 -22.97
C GLY A 6 -15.52 -2.76 -23.16
N SER A 7 -14.25 -2.41 -23.43
CA SER A 7 -13.17 -3.39 -23.60
C SER A 7 -12.77 -4.05 -22.28
N ILE A 8 -12.72 -3.30 -21.18
CA ILE A 8 -12.50 -3.87 -19.84
C ILE A 8 -13.60 -4.86 -19.51
N ASN A 9 -14.86 -4.50 -19.82
CA ASN A 9 -16.00 -5.37 -19.57
C ASN A 9 -15.90 -6.69 -20.36
N THR A 10 -15.57 -6.62 -21.64
CA THR A 10 -15.56 -7.79 -22.55
C THR A 10 -14.24 -8.54 -22.62
N LEU A 11 -13.13 -8.02 -22.09
CA LEU A 11 -11.82 -8.68 -22.17
C LEU A 11 -11.23 -9.02 -20.80
N PHE A 12 -11.79 -8.46 -19.73
CA PHE A 12 -11.37 -8.74 -18.36
C PHE A 12 -12.56 -9.15 -17.49
N ALA A 13 -13.54 -8.27 -17.29
CA ALA A 13 -14.58 -8.46 -16.28
C ALA A 13 -15.42 -9.71 -16.54
N GLN A 14 -15.71 -10.04 -17.80
CA GLN A 14 -16.43 -11.27 -18.16
C GLN A 14 -15.74 -12.58 -17.74
N HIS A 15 -14.43 -12.53 -17.44
CA HIS A 15 -13.64 -13.69 -17.00
C HIS A 15 -13.48 -13.74 -15.47
N VAL A 16 -13.98 -12.74 -14.75
CA VAL A 16 -13.96 -12.70 -13.28
C VAL A 16 -15.16 -13.49 -12.74
N THR A 17 -14.94 -14.32 -11.72
CA THR A 17 -16.00 -15.10 -11.07
C THR A 17 -17.02 -14.18 -10.39
N GLY A 18 -18.31 -14.47 -10.51
CA GLY A 18 -19.39 -13.60 -10.02
C GLY A 18 -19.72 -12.42 -10.96
N TYR A 19 -19.22 -12.43 -12.20
CA TYR A 19 -19.60 -11.44 -13.20
C TYR A 19 -21.07 -11.58 -13.61
N THR A 20 -21.85 -10.50 -13.46
CA THR A 20 -23.30 -10.51 -13.68
C THR A 20 -23.74 -10.02 -15.07
N GLY A 21 -22.81 -9.61 -15.93
CA GLY A 21 -23.14 -9.05 -17.25
C GLY A 21 -23.73 -7.64 -17.19
N SER A 22 -23.88 -7.01 -18.36
CA SER A 22 -24.58 -5.73 -18.48
C SER A 22 -26.12 -5.88 -18.50
N HIS A 23 -26.62 -7.11 -18.62
CA HIS A 23 -28.05 -7.42 -18.66
C HIS A 23 -28.50 -8.17 -17.42
N ILE A 24 -29.55 -7.67 -16.77
CA ILE A 24 -30.15 -8.25 -15.56
C ILE A 24 -30.62 -9.70 -15.78
N LEU A 25 -31.01 -10.05 -17.02
CA LEU A 25 -31.44 -11.40 -17.41
C LEU A 25 -30.29 -12.41 -17.55
N GLN A 26 -29.04 -11.95 -17.58
CA GLN A 26 -27.85 -12.81 -17.63
C GLN A 26 -27.26 -13.07 -16.24
N ARG A 27 -27.90 -12.55 -15.18
CA ARG A 27 -27.51 -12.79 -13.80
C ARG A 27 -27.86 -14.24 -13.42
N GLY A 28 -26.83 -15.05 -13.21
CA GLY A 28 -26.98 -16.38 -12.62
C GLY A 28 -27.57 -16.31 -11.21
N GLU A 29 -28.31 -17.34 -10.80
CA GLU A 29 -29.03 -17.41 -9.53
C GLU A 29 -28.09 -17.32 -8.29
N MET A 30 -26.81 -17.64 -8.48
CA MET A 30 -25.78 -17.73 -7.42
C MET A 30 -24.64 -16.69 -7.57
N ALA A 31 -24.84 -15.60 -8.32
CA ALA A 31 -23.76 -14.65 -8.61
C ALA A 31 -23.12 -14.03 -7.35
N ASP A 32 -23.90 -13.82 -6.30
CA ASP A 32 -23.41 -13.29 -5.02
C ASP A 32 -22.58 -14.34 -4.25
N ASP A 33 -22.88 -15.64 -4.41
CA ASP A 33 -22.14 -16.75 -3.78
C ASP A 33 -20.85 -17.13 -4.55
N GLU A 34 -20.77 -16.71 -5.81
CA GLU A 34 -19.60 -16.83 -6.69
C GLU A 34 -18.64 -15.63 -6.58
N ALA A 35 -19.03 -14.54 -5.91
CA ALA A 35 -18.18 -13.38 -5.67
C ALA A 35 -17.11 -13.71 -4.61
N ARG A 36 -15.99 -14.28 -5.07
CA ARG A 36 -14.88 -14.74 -4.21
C ARG A 36 -13.78 -13.71 -3.96
N PHE A 37 -13.81 -12.59 -4.69
CA PHE A 37 -12.75 -11.59 -4.62
C PHE A 37 -13.16 -10.36 -3.82
N SER A 38 -12.26 -9.92 -2.93
CA SER A 38 -12.33 -8.58 -2.35
C SER A 38 -12.04 -7.52 -3.41
N VAL A 39 -12.47 -6.27 -3.15
CA VAL A 39 -12.19 -5.13 -4.06
C VAL A 39 -10.69 -4.95 -4.32
N ALA A 40 -9.85 -5.14 -3.31
CA ALA A 40 -8.39 -5.06 -3.44
C ALA A 40 -7.85 -6.14 -4.39
N GLN A 41 -8.33 -7.38 -4.27
CA GLN A 41 -7.93 -8.47 -5.17
C GLN A 41 -8.41 -8.25 -6.61
N LEU A 42 -9.61 -7.68 -6.79
CA LEU A 42 -10.09 -7.31 -8.12
C LEU A 42 -9.20 -6.23 -8.76
N GLN A 43 -8.73 -5.28 -7.97
CA GLN A 43 -7.78 -4.28 -8.44
C GLN A 43 -6.44 -4.91 -8.83
N GLU A 44 -5.89 -5.82 -8.03
CA GLU A 44 -4.66 -6.55 -8.37
C GLU A 44 -4.79 -7.33 -9.68
N LEU A 45 -5.89 -8.06 -9.85
CA LEU A 45 -6.17 -8.80 -11.09
C LEU A 45 -6.32 -7.87 -12.30
N LEU A 46 -6.95 -6.71 -12.11
CA LEU A 46 -7.09 -5.71 -13.16
C LEU A 46 -5.72 -5.11 -13.53
N ASP A 47 -4.89 -4.77 -12.55
CA ASP A 47 -3.55 -4.21 -12.75
C ASP A 47 -2.63 -5.19 -13.50
N GLU A 48 -2.69 -6.48 -13.13
CA GLU A 48 -1.99 -7.54 -13.84
C GLU A 48 -2.47 -7.66 -15.29
N TRP A 49 -3.80 -7.71 -15.51
CA TRP A 49 -4.35 -7.80 -16.86
C TRP A 49 -3.99 -6.58 -17.72
N ILE A 50 -4.01 -5.38 -17.15
CA ILE A 50 -3.59 -4.16 -17.85
C ILE A 50 -2.13 -4.31 -18.29
N THR A 51 -1.25 -4.68 -17.37
CA THR A 51 0.21 -4.73 -17.59
C THR A 51 0.60 -5.86 -18.54
N ALA A 52 0.08 -7.07 -18.33
CA ALA A 52 0.45 -8.25 -19.10
C ALA A 52 -0.25 -8.28 -20.47
N CYS A 53 -1.55 -7.95 -20.52
CA CYS A 53 -2.38 -8.16 -21.71
C CYS A 53 -2.66 -6.86 -22.46
N TRP A 54 -3.23 -5.86 -21.78
CA TRP A 54 -3.73 -4.66 -22.45
C TRP A 54 -2.60 -3.84 -23.09
N GLN A 55 -1.50 -3.60 -22.38
CA GLN A 55 -0.37 -2.79 -22.88
C GLN A 55 0.32 -3.40 -24.12
N HIS A 56 0.20 -4.72 -24.31
CA HIS A 56 0.82 -5.45 -25.42
C HIS A 56 -0.17 -5.75 -26.57
N ARG A 57 -1.46 -5.53 -26.37
CA ARG A 57 -2.50 -5.83 -27.36
C ARG A 57 -2.56 -4.73 -28.44
N PRO A 58 -2.50 -5.06 -29.74
CA PRO A 58 -2.73 -4.07 -30.80
C PRO A 58 -4.18 -3.54 -30.79
N HIS A 59 -4.35 -2.23 -30.91
CA HIS A 59 -5.68 -1.60 -30.97
C HIS A 59 -5.95 -0.94 -32.32
N ASP A 60 -7.15 -1.10 -32.86
CA ASP A 60 -7.51 -0.53 -34.16
C ASP A 60 -7.58 1.01 -34.20
N GLY A 61 -7.82 1.64 -33.06
CA GLY A 61 -7.80 3.10 -32.93
C GLY A 61 -6.40 3.70 -32.80
N LEU A 62 -5.37 2.88 -32.56
CA LEU A 62 -4.01 3.35 -32.31
C LEU A 62 -3.14 3.10 -33.54
N ARG A 63 -2.85 4.17 -34.28
CA ARG A 63 -2.09 4.15 -35.53
C ARG A 63 -1.02 5.23 -35.48
N HIS A 64 0.19 4.86 -35.88
CA HIS A 64 1.26 5.84 -36.06
C HIS A 64 1.07 6.59 -37.39
N PRO A 65 1.27 7.91 -37.47
CA PRO A 65 1.07 8.69 -38.70
C PRO A 65 1.86 8.18 -39.91
N LEU A 66 3.07 7.66 -39.66
CA LEU A 66 3.93 7.09 -40.70
C LEU A 66 3.64 5.60 -41.00
N LEU A 67 2.85 4.93 -40.16
CA LEU A 67 2.47 3.52 -40.32
C LEU A 67 0.94 3.35 -40.15
N PRO A 68 0.11 4.01 -40.98
CA PRO A 68 -1.34 4.05 -40.78
C PRO A 68 -2.03 2.69 -40.96
N LYS A 69 -1.36 1.72 -41.60
CA LYS A 69 -1.88 0.37 -41.83
C LYS A 69 -1.53 -0.62 -40.71
N LYS A 70 -0.58 -0.30 -39.82
CA LYS A 70 -0.18 -1.18 -38.73
C LYS A 70 -0.92 -0.78 -37.46
N ALA A 71 -1.67 -1.72 -36.89
CA ALA A 71 -2.17 -1.56 -35.53
C ALA A 71 -1.01 -1.69 -34.53
N LEU A 72 -0.89 -0.70 -33.65
CA LEU A 72 0.11 -0.70 -32.60
C LEU A 72 -0.53 -1.00 -31.25
N SER A 73 0.23 -1.65 -30.38
CA SER A 73 -0.11 -1.71 -28.96
C SER A 73 0.19 -0.38 -28.27
N PRO A 74 -0.42 -0.12 -27.10
CA PRO A 74 -0.11 1.08 -26.32
C PRO A 74 1.38 1.17 -25.97
N GLY A 75 2.02 0.05 -25.61
CA GLY A 75 3.45 0.00 -25.34
C GLY A 75 4.32 0.32 -26.57
N GLU A 76 3.97 -0.20 -27.75
CA GLU A 76 4.69 0.12 -29.00
C GLU A 76 4.55 1.61 -29.36
N MET A 77 3.34 2.16 -29.26
CA MET A 77 3.09 3.57 -29.56
C MET A 77 3.78 4.49 -28.56
N TRP A 78 3.80 4.13 -27.28
CA TRP A 78 4.57 4.84 -26.24
C TRP A 78 6.06 4.88 -26.58
N GLY A 79 6.66 3.75 -26.96
CA GLY A 79 8.06 3.71 -27.41
C GLY A 79 8.33 4.58 -28.64
N ALA A 80 7.42 4.57 -29.62
CA ALA A 80 7.51 5.44 -30.79
C ALA A 80 7.44 6.93 -30.41
N LEU A 81 6.55 7.28 -29.48
CA LEU A 81 6.42 8.64 -28.95
C LEU A 81 7.70 9.07 -28.23
N LEU A 82 8.26 8.23 -27.36
CA LEU A 82 9.53 8.52 -26.68
C LEU A 82 10.67 8.80 -27.66
N GLY A 83 10.75 8.06 -28.76
CA GLY A 83 11.74 8.32 -29.81
C GLY A 83 11.55 9.67 -30.51
N ALA A 84 10.31 10.14 -30.63
CA ALA A 84 9.98 11.41 -31.28
C ALA A 84 10.06 12.62 -30.33
N SER A 85 9.64 12.47 -29.07
CA SER A 85 9.55 13.55 -28.08
C SER A 85 10.76 13.64 -27.16
N GLY A 86 11.58 12.59 -27.10
CA GLY A 86 12.60 12.42 -26.05
C GLY A 86 11.98 12.05 -24.70
N TYR A 87 12.85 11.69 -23.75
CA TYR A 87 12.50 11.38 -22.36
C TYR A 87 13.25 12.34 -21.43
N VAL A 88 12.53 13.01 -20.54
CA VAL A 88 13.12 13.85 -19.49
C VAL A 88 12.85 13.19 -18.15
N PRO A 89 13.86 12.56 -17.49
CA PRO A 89 13.67 12.08 -16.14
C PRO A 89 13.46 13.28 -15.21
N LEU A 90 12.44 13.23 -14.37
CA LEU A 90 12.26 14.18 -13.27
C LEU A 90 12.90 13.58 -12.02
N PRO A 91 14.12 13.98 -11.63
CA PRO A 91 14.73 13.49 -10.41
C PRO A 91 13.98 14.08 -9.21
N LEU A 92 13.14 13.29 -8.57
CA LEU A 92 12.50 13.67 -7.32
C LEU A 92 13.55 13.76 -6.21
N THR A 93 13.60 14.91 -5.54
CA THR A 93 14.37 15.12 -4.33
C THR A 93 13.59 14.61 -3.11
N GLY A 94 14.26 14.51 -1.96
CA GLY A 94 13.59 14.14 -0.70
C GLY A 94 12.41 15.05 -0.33
N ALA A 95 12.50 16.35 -0.65
CA ALA A 95 11.43 17.30 -0.41
C ALA A 95 10.21 17.04 -1.32
N ASP A 96 10.44 16.65 -2.57
CA ASP A 96 9.36 16.37 -3.53
C ASP A 96 8.53 15.15 -3.11
N TYR A 97 9.14 14.16 -2.43
CA TYR A 97 8.37 13.04 -1.88
C TYR A 97 7.40 13.47 -0.78
N THR A 98 7.77 14.47 0.02
CA THR A 98 6.89 15.02 1.06
C THR A 98 5.71 15.77 0.46
N GLU A 99 5.93 16.46 -0.67
CA GLU A 99 4.89 17.17 -1.44
C GLU A 99 3.82 16.22 -2.01
N LEU A 100 4.21 14.99 -2.37
CA LEU A 100 3.31 13.97 -2.91
C LEU A 100 2.46 13.26 -1.84
N LEU A 101 2.72 13.51 -0.56
CA LEU A 101 1.97 12.87 0.51
C LEU A 101 0.50 13.36 0.57
N PRO A 102 -0.44 12.49 0.98
CA PRO A 102 -1.83 12.87 1.19
C PRO A 102 -2.00 14.10 2.09
N VAL A 103 -2.70 15.10 1.58
CA VAL A 103 -2.97 16.37 2.26
C VAL A 103 -4.25 16.31 3.08
N ARG A 104 -4.20 16.83 4.31
CA ARG A 104 -5.34 17.04 5.21
C ARG A 104 -5.25 18.39 5.91
N PHE A 105 -6.39 18.98 6.26
CA PHE A 105 -6.44 20.30 6.89
C PHE A 105 -6.81 20.20 8.37
N HIS A 106 -5.87 20.60 9.25
CA HIS A 106 -6.05 20.52 10.70
C HIS A 106 -5.76 21.85 11.42
N PRO A 107 -6.49 22.17 12.51
CA PRO A 107 -6.14 23.31 13.35
C PRO A 107 -4.90 23.00 14.20
N VAL A 108 -4.02 24.00 14.37
CA VAL A 108 -2.90 23.93 15.31
C VAL A 108 -3.37 24.44 16.67
N THR A 109 -3.53 23.54 17.64
CA THR A 109 -3.98 23.87 18.99
C THR A 109 -2.81 24.19 19.92
N GLY A 110 -3.08 24.66 21.14
CA GLY A 110 -2.05 24.89 22.16
C GLY A 110 -1.23 23.63 22.47
N ARG A 111 -1.86 22.44 22.44
CA ARG A 111 -1.18 21.14 22.67
C ARG A 111 -0.47 20.59 21.43
N GLY A 112 -0.68 21.20 20.26
CA GLY A 112 -0.17 20.73 18.97
C GLY A 112 -1.29 20.29 18.04
N ILE A 113 -1.01 19.33 17.16
CA ILE A 113 -1.95 18.85 16.14
C ILE A 113 -2.40 17.44 16.55
N ARG A 114 -3.71 17.22 16.69
CA ARG A 114 -4.25 15.90 17.08
C ARG A 114 -4.93 15.22 15.90
N ILE A 115 -4.42 14.05 15.51
CA ILE A 115 -4.91 13.25 14.37
C ILE A 115 -4.95 11.80 14.80
N ASN A 116 -6.08 11.11 14.60
CA ASN A 116 -6.21 9.66 14.82
C ASN A 116 -5.63 9.20 16.18
N TYR A 117 -6.03 9.88 17.27
CA TYR A 117 -5.58 9.60 18.64
C TYR A 117 -4.08 9.77 18.88
N ARG A 118 -3.39 10.54 18.03
CA ARG A 118 -1.98 10.90 18.19
C ARG A 118 -1.84 12.42 18.29
N THR A 119 -1.00 12.86 19.19
CA THR A 119 -0.70 14.28 19.41
C THR A 119 0.68 14.60 18.85
N TYR A 120 0.75 15.45 17.83
CA TYR A 120 2.01 15.86 17.21
C TYR A 120 2.43 17.23 17.73
N ASP A 121 3.67 17.32 18.21
CA ASP A 121 4.17 18.53 18.85
C ASP A 121 5.64 18.82 18.49
N HIS A 122 5.93 20.08 18.20
CA HIS A 122 7.29 20.52 17.89
C HIS A 122 7.48 22.01 18.22
N ALA A 123 8.72 22.43 18.48
CA ALA A 123 9.04 23.82 18.81
C ALA A 123 8.63 24.82 17.71
N VAL A 124 8.71 24.37 16.44
CA VAL A 124 8.31 25.16 15.26
C VAL A 124 6.83 25.56 15.29
N LEU A 125 5.98 24.81 15.98
CA LEU A 125 4.57 25.15 16.11
C LEU A 125 4.32 26.36 17.02
N ASN A 126 5.25 26.69 17.93
CA ASN A 126 5.01 27.62 19.04
C ASN A 126 4.51 29.00 18.59
N GLU A 127 5.02 29.53 17.48
CA GLU A 127 4.59 30.83 16.94
C GLU A 127 3.23 30.78 16.23
N HIS A 128 2.81 29.59 15.82
CA HIS A 128 1.61 29.35 15.01
C HIS A 128 0.44 28.75 15.81
N ARG A 129 0.64 28.42 17.10
CA ARG A 129 -0.42 27.85 17.96
C ARG A 129 -1.60 28.81 18.12
N GLY A 130 -2.80 28.31 17.86
CA GLY A 130 -4.04 29.08 17.99
C GLY A 130 -4.23 30.14 16.91
N ARG A 131 -3.31 30.25 15.94
CA ARG A 131 -3.45 31.16 14.80
C ARG A 131 -4.09 30.42 13.62
N PRO A 132 -5.04 31.06 12.91
CA PRO A 132 -5.56 30.50 11.67
C PRO A 132 -4.46 30.52 10.60
N SER A 133 -4.45 29.49 9.75
CA SER A 133 -3.55 29.47 8.59
C SER A 133 -3.92 30.57 7.60
N PRO A 134 -2.93 31.25 6.98
CA PRO A 134 -3.22 32.29 5.98
C PRO A 134 -3.74 31.71 4.65
N THR A 135 -3.26 30.52 4.26
CA THR A 135 -3.53 29.93 2.93
C THR A 135 -4.57 28.81 2.98
N GLY A 136 -4.75 28.18 4.14
CA GLY A 136 -5.56 26.98 4.27
C GLY A 136 -7.07 27.24 4.38
N PRO A 137 -7.90 26.33 3.85
CA PRO A 137 -9.35 26.43 3.90
C PRO A 137 -9.86 26.43 5.34
N GLY A 138 -10.73 27.39 5.66
CA GLY A 138 -11.32 27.53 7.00
C GLY A 138 -10.31 27.85 8.10
N GLY A 139 -9.15 28.44 7.76
CA GLY A 139 -8.11 28.79 8.71
C GLY A 139 -7.37 27.58 9.30
N LYS A 140 -7.50 26.40 8.68
CA LYS A 140 -6.81 25.18 9.10
C LYS A 140 -5.53 24.98 8.29
N TRP A 141 -4.50 24.52 8.97
CA TRP A 141 -3.18 24.32 8.39
C TRP A 141 -3.14 23.06 7.52
N GLU A 142 -2.38 23.13 6.44
CA GLU A 142 -2.13 22.03 5.53
C GLU A 142 -1.12 21.06 6.13
N VAL A 143 -1.54 19.81 6.30
CA VAL A 143 -0.77 18.73 6.91
C VAL A 143 -0.67 17.57 5.92
N HIS A 144 0.55 17.19 5.61
CA HIS A 144 0.91 16.05 4.78
C HIS A 144 1.15 14.84 5.68
N LEU A 145 0.45 13.74 5.41
CA LEU A 145 0.47 12.52 6.20
C LEU A 145 1.18 11.40 5.44
N ASN A 146 2.13 10.71 6.07
CA ASN A 146 2.71 9.50 5.52
C ASN A 146 1.88 8.26 5.93
N PRO A 147 1.21 7.55 5.00
CA PRO A 147 0.42 6.37 5.35
C PRO A 147 1.24 5.20 5.89
N HIS A 148 2.54 5.18 5.60
CA HIS A 148 3.47 4.11 5.97
C HIS A 148 4.30 4.43 7.22
N ASP A 149 4.29 5.68 7.69
CA ASP A 149 4.93 6.07 8.94
C ASP A 149 4.12 7.13 9.69
N VAL A 150 3.35 6.68 10.68
CA VAL A 150 2.51 7.57 11.51
C VAL A 150 3.30 8.35 12.57
N ARG A 151 4.61 8.10 12.72
CA ARG A 151 5.44 8.69 13.79
C ARG A 151 5.74 10.17 13.56
N GLN A 152 5.49 10.67 12.36
CA GLN A 152 5.73 12.06 11.98
C GLN A 152 4.68 12.52 10.98
N ILE A 153 4.44 13.82 10.98
CA ILE A 153 3.63 14.52 9.97
C ILE A 153 4.44 15.69 9.43
N TYR A 154 4.03 16.23 8.28
CA TYR A 154 4.65 17.43 7.74
C TYR A 154 3.63 18.55 7.62
N LEU A 155 3.97 19.73 8.13
CA LEU A 155 3.10 20.90 8.12
C LEU A 155 3.64 21.94 7.14
N ARG A 156 2.77 22.49 6.30
CA ARG A 156 3.10 23.67 5.49
C ARG A 156 3.06 24.91 6.36
N LEU A 157 4.19 25.57 6.53
CA LEU A 157 4.26 26.88 7.17
C LEU A 157 4.14 28.02 6.16
N PRO A 158 3.96 29.28 6.61
CA PRO A 158 3.78 30.42 5.72
C PRO A 158 5.04 30.76 4.90
N ASP A 159 6.19 30.20 5.26
CA ASP A 159 7.44 30.23 4.50
C ASP A 159 7.38 29.41 3.21
N GLY A 160 6.34 28.59 3.04
CA GLY A 160 6.16 27.72 1.88
C GLY A 160 6.86 26.37 2.00
N HIS A 161 7.53 26.09 3.12
CA HIS A 161 8.23 24.82 3.32
C HIS A 161 7.42 23.84 4.19
N LEU A 162 7.67 22.55 3.98
CA LEU A 162 7.12 21.47 4.78
C LEU A 162 8.06 21.17 5.95
N HIS A 163 7.55 21.31 7.16
CA HIS A 163 8.30 21.07 8.40
C HIS A 163 7.86 19.76 9.04
N GLU A 164 8.83 18.94 9.44
CA GLU A 164 8.57 17.69 10.17
C GLU A 164 8.10 18.00 11.60
N ILE A 165 6.99 17.37 11.99
CA ILE A 165 6.46 17.42 13.34
C ILE A 165 6.38 15.99 13.86
N PRO A 166 7.21 15.62 14.85
CA PRO A 166 7.18 14.30 15.44
C PRO A 166 5.93 14.10 16.29
N TRP A 167 5.49 12.85 16.37
CA TRP A 167 4.56 12.41 17.39
C TRP A 167 5.21 12.49 18.77
N ILE A 168 4.47 12.90 19.81
CA ILE A 168 5.00 12.99 21.18
C ILE A 168 5.58 11.68 21.71
N HIS A 169 5.10 10.53 21.23
CA HIS A 169 5.62 9.20 21.60
C HIS A 169 6.52 8.58 20.53
N ARG A 170 7.05 9.38 19.60
CA ARG A 170 7.99 8.91 18.57
C ARG A 170 9.21 8.20 19.15
N ASP A 171 9.66 8.61 20.33
CA ASP A 171 10.80 8.01 21.02
C ASP A 171 10.47 6.66 21.65
N HIS A 172 9.20 6.37 21.92
CA HIS A 172 8.75 5.09 22.44
C HIS A 172 8.55 4.04 21.35
N VAL A 173 8.32 4.47 20.10
CA VAL A 173 8.15 3.58 18.95
C VAL A 173 9.35 3.70 18.03
N HIS A 174 10.22 2.70 18.01
CA HIS A 174 11.49 2.82 17.26
C HIS A 174 11.41 2.46 15.77
N ALA A 175 10.36 1.76 15.33
CA ALA A 175 10.19 1.33 13.94
C ALA A 175 9.04 2.09 13.25
N PRO A 176 9.16 2.41 11.95
CA PRO A 176 8.06 3.00 11.18
C PRO A 176 6.85 2.06 11.19
N MET A 177 5.66 2.63 11.29
CA MET A 177 4.42 1.86 11.30
C MET A 177 3.37 2.49 10.38
N SER A 178 2.59 1.63 9.74
CA SER A 178 1.51 2.07 8.85
C SER A 178 0.28 2.55 9.63
N GLU A 179 -0.52 3.40 9.00
CA GLU A 179 -1.82 3.83 9.54
C GLU A 179 -2.78 2.64 9.74
N THR A 180 -2.70 1.63 8.88
CA THR A 180 -3.52 0.40 9.00
C THR A 180 -3.15 -0.38 10.25
N THR A 181 -1.86 -0.55 10.53
CA THR A 181 -1.36 -1.20 11.76
C THR A 181 -1.84 -0.45 13.00
N TRP A 182 -1.76 0.88 13.00
CA TRP A 182 -2.25 1.70 14.10
C TRP A 182 -3.76 1.55 14.33
N ARG A 183 -4.56 1.57 13.27
CA ARG A 183 -6.02 1.40 13.35
C ARG A 183 -6.38 0.03 13.95
N HIS A 184 -5.67 -1.02 13.53
CA HIS A 184 -5.87 -2.38 14.04
C HIS A 184 -5.51 -2.51 15.53
N LEU A 185 -4.37 -1.92 15.92
CA LEU A 185 -3.93 -1.84 17.33
C LEU A 185 -4.97 -1.14 18.19
N ARG A 186 -5.48 0.00 17.73
CA ARG A 186 -6.52 0.74 18.44
C ARG A 186 -7.78 -0.08 18.61
N ALA A 187 -8.30 -0.67 17.53
CA ALA A 187 -9.51 -1.48 17.59
C ALA A 187 -9.39 -2.65 18.59
N THR A 188 -8.20 -3.26 18.69
CA THR A 188 -7.94 -4.37 19.61
C THR A 188 -7.81 -3.93 21.07
N LEU A 189 -7.30 -2.72 21.32
CA LEU A 189 -7.07 -2.19 22.66
C LEU A 189 -8.27 -1.42 23.22
N GLU A 190 -9.08 -0.77 22.38
CA GLU A 190 -10.37 -0.18 22.76
C GLU A 190 -11.34 -1.25 23.26
N GLN A 191 -11.27 -2.48 22.73
CA GLN A 191 -12.00 -3.63 23.27
C GLN A 191 -11.55 -4.03 24.69
N ARG A 192 -10.42 -3.51 25.19
CA ARG A 192 -9.76 -3.99 26.42
C ARG A 192 -9.55 -2.92 27.51
N ALA A 193 -9.73 -1.62 27.24
CA ALA A 193 -9.22 -0.56 28.11
C ALA A 193 -10.27 0.38 28.73
N GLU A 194 -10.19 0.56 30.06
CA GLU A 194 -10.77 1.69 30.81
C GLU A 194 -9.79 2.89 30.86
N HIS A 195 -10.32 4.13 30.84
CA HIS A 195 -9.63 5.32 30.33
C HIS A 195 -8.66 6.05 31.28
N GLY A 196 -7.59 6.61 30.70
CA GLY A 196 -6.77 7.70 31.27
C GLY A 196 -5.43 7.93 30.55
N ALA A 197 -4.66 6.85 30.32
CA ALA A 197 -3.33 6.89 29.71
C ALA A 197 -3.27 6.16 28.34
N HIS A 198 -4.35 6.24 27.57
CA HIS A 198 -4.57 5.37 26.41
C HIS A 198 -3.57 5.61 25.25
N GLU A 199 -3.13 6.85 25.01
CA GLU A 199 -2.18 7.17 23.91
C GLU A 199 -0.79 6.56 24.15
N ALA A 200 -0.26 6.67 25.37
CA ALA A 200 1.04 6.09 25.72
C ALA A 200 1.00 4.55 25.71
N ALA A 201 -0.09 3.96 26.22
CA ALA A 201 -0.30 2.51 26.17
C ALA A 201 -0.38 1.99 24.73
N LEU A 202 -1.04 2.72 23.82
CA LEU A 202 -1.06 2.40 22.40
C LEU A 202 0.34 2.46 21.77
N ALA A 203 1.15 3.46 22.15
CA ALA A 203 2.53 3.58 21.69
C ALA A 203 3.39 2.39 22.15
N GLU A 204 3.31 2.03 23.42
CA GLU A 204 4.06 0.90 23.98
C GLU A 204 3.64 -0.44 23.37
N ALA A 205 2.34 -0.67 23.22
CA ALA A 205 1.84 -1.88 22.56
C ALA A 205 2.29 -1.95 21.08
N ALA A 206 2.28 -0.82 20.36
CA ALA A 206 2.77 -0.75 18.99
C ALA A 206 4.25 -1.12 18.92
N ASP A 207 5.08 -0.52 19.77
CA ASP A 207 6.50 -0.79 19.84
C ASP A 207 6.80 -2.24 20.22
N GLN A 208 6.05 -2.82 21.17
CA GLN A 208 6.15 -4.23 21.50
C GLN A 208 5.91 -5.08 20.25
N ILE A 209 4.79 -4.92 19.54
CA ILE A 209 4.51 -5.72 18.34
C ILE A 209 5.61 -5.55 17.29
N LEU A 210 6.03 -4.31 17.01
CA LEU A 210 7.05 -4.03 15.99
C LEU A 210 8.41 -4.66 16.33
N ARG A 211 8.78 -4.73 17.62
CA ARG A 211 10.00 -5.43 18.05
C ARG A 211 9.88 -6.94 17.86
N HIS A 212 8.70 -7.52 18.07
CA HIS A 212 8.48 -8.96 17.90
C HIS A 212 8.40 -9.40 16.44
N THR A 213 7.93 -8.52 15.54
CA THR A 213 7.81 -8.81 14.10
C THR A 213 9.07 -8.49 13.31
N ARG A 214 10.03 -7.75 13.89
CA ARG A 214 11.30 -7.46 13.23
C ARG A 214 12.06 -8.77 13.01
N PRO A 215 12.42 -9.13 11.78
CA PRO A 215 13.28 -10.28 11.57
C PRO A 215 14.59 -10.04 12.33
N THR A 216 14.93 -10.95 13.24
CA THR A 216 16.23 -10.96 13.90
C THR A 216 17.28 -10.95 12.80
N ALA A 217 18.15 -9.93 12.78
CA ALA A 217 19.26 -9.90 11.84
C ALA A 217 20.01 -11.24 11.95
N PRO A 218 20.35 -11.92 10.82
CA PRO A 218 21.10 -13.16 10.90
C PRO A 218 22.37 -12.91 11.70
N ALA A 219 22.63 -13.76 12.69
CA ALA A 219 23.84 -13.69 13.50
C ALA A 219 25.05 -13.59 12.58
N PRO A 220 26.07 -12.75 12.89
CA PRO A 220 27.26 -12.68 12.08
C PRO A 220 27.83 -14.09 11.89
N PRO A 221 28.27 -14.47 10.68
CA PRO A 221 28.78 -15.82 10.44
C PRO A 221 29.91 -16.10 11.44
N ALA A 222 29.78 -17.21 12.17
CA ALA A 222 30.81 -17.67 13.08
C ALA A 222 32.14 -17.74 12.32
N PRO A 223 33.28 -17.36 12.95
CA PRO A 223 34.57 -17.42 12.27
C PRO A 223 34.81 -18.86 11.77
N PRO A 224 35.34 -19.03 10.54
CA PRO A 224 35.52 -20.35 9.96
C PRO A 224 36.43 -21.18 10.87
N CYS A 225 35.92 -22.31 11.35
CA CYS A 225 36.69 -23.28 12.10
C CYS A 225 37.78 -23.83 11.17
N ALA A 226 39.04 -23.48 11.43
CA ALA A 226 40.16 -23.88 10.61
C ALA A 226 40.38 -25.41 10.73
N THR A 227 40.05 -26.16 9.68
CA THR A 227 40.50 -27.54 9.52
C THR A 227 41.95 -27.55 9.01
N PRO A 228 42.85 -28.41 9.54
CA PRO A 228 44.24 -28.45 9.09
C PRO A 228 44.33 -28.95 7.66
N GLY A 229 45.05 -28.19 6.82
CA GLY A 229 45.10 -28.39 5.38
C GLY A 229 45.80 -29.66 4.92
N THR A 230 45.26 -30.24 3.84
CA THR A 230 46.02 -31.10 2.93
C THR A 230 46.41 -30.28 1.71
N ARG A 231 47.72 -30.13 1.49
CA ARG A 231 48.33 -29.49 0.33
C ARG A 231 48.07 -30.29 -0.94
N ALA A 232 47.55 -29.65 -1.99
CA ALA A 232 47.75 -30.09 -3.37
C ALA A 232 47.78 -28.89 -4.34
N GLY A 233 48.97 -28.68 -4.93
CA GLY A 233 49.24 -28.27 -6.30
C GLY A 233 48.48 -27.12 -6.97
N ASN A 234 49.19 -26.01 -7.19
CA ASN A 234 48.89 -24.98 -8.18
C ASN A 234 48.61 -25.53 -9.59
N ALA A 235 47.60 -24.96 -10.26
CA ALA A 235 47.64 -24.76 -11.71
C ALA A 235 47.08 -23.37 -12.04
N VAL A 236 47.96 -22.55 -12.62
CA VAL A 236 47.68 -21.22 -13.15
C VAL A 236 46.95 -21.36 -14.48
N PHE A 237 45.85 -20.64 -14.66
CA PHE A 237 45.36 -20.27 -15.99
C PHE A 237 44.81 -18.85 -15.95
N GLN A 238 45.44 -17.93 -16.69
CA GLN A 238 45.02 -16.54 -16.86
C GLN A 238 44.20 -16.39 -18.15
N ALA A 239 43.00 -15.84 -17.96
CA ALA A 239 42.29 -14.78 -18.71
C ALA A 239 42.21 -14.81 -20.25
N ALA A 240 40.97 -14.74 -20.77
CA ALA A 240 40.46 -13.62 -21.58
C ALA A 240 39.00 -13.86 -22.01
N GLY A 241 38.15 -12.83 -21.90
CA GLY A 241 36.79 -12.87 -22.47
C GLY A 241 35.82 -12.01 -21.65
N GLY A 242 35.68 -10.74 -22.05
CA GLY A 242 34.69 -9.84 -21.47
C GLY A 242 33.30 -10.06 -22.06
N GLU A 243 32.28 -9.89 -21.23
CA GLU A 243 30.89 -9.67 -21.64
C GLU A 243 30.18 -8.83 -20.57
N PRO A 244 29.28 -7.89 -20.93
CA PRO A 244 28.85 -6.82 -20.07
C PRO A 244 27.73 -7.23 -19.11
N ALA A 245 27.72 -6.55 -17.96
CA ALA A 245 26.77 -6.73 -16.87
C ALA A 245 25.32 -6.43 -17.29
N ALA A 246 24.41 -7.34 -16.93
CA ALA A 246 22.97 -7.14 -16.95
C ALA A 246 22.57 -6.08 -15.89
N PRO A 247 21.61 -5.18 -16.19
CA PRO A 247 21.17 -4.19 -15.23
C PRO A 247 20.31 -4.82 -14.13
N HIS A 248 20.61 -4.41 -12.90
CA HIS A 248 19.84 -4.68 -11.70
C HIS A 248 18.36 -4.28 -11.89
N ARG A 249 17.46 -5.22 -11.62
CA ARG A 249 16.03 -4.97 -11.42
C ARG A 249 15.87 -4.23 -10.08
N THR A 250 15.70 -2.91 -10.13
CA THR A 250 15.23 -2.12 -9.00
C THR A 250 13.71 -2.30 -8.93
N ALA A 251 13.21 -2.97 -7.90
CA ALA A 251 11.78 -2.99 -7.59
C ALA A 251 11.40 -1.57 -7.12
N ALA A 252 10.81 -0.79 -8.04
CA ALA A 252 10.21 0.50 -7.77
C ALA A 252 8.74 0.28 -7.39
N GLY A 253 8.28 1.09 -6.42
CA GLY A 253 7.05 0.91 -5.67
C GLY A 253 5.78 1.07 -6.49
N ALA A 254 4.77 0.35 -6.03
CA ALA A 254 3.37 0.60 -6.33
C ALA A 254 2.99 2.01 -5.83
N ALA A 255 2.69 2.90 -6.77
CA ALA A 255 2.01 4.15 -6.49
C ALA A 255 0.51 3.89 -6.60
N THR A 256 -0.18 3.72 -5.47
CA THR A 256 -1.63 3.62 -5.44
C THR A 256 -2.23 5.02 -5.36
N GLN A 257 -3.04 5.33 -6.37
CA GLN A 257 -3.82 6.55 -6.52
C GLN A 257 -4.85 6.67 -5.38
N ALA A 258 -4.91 7.88 -4.81
CA ALA A 258 -5.99 8.30 -3.94
C ALA A 258 -7.20 8.67 -4.80
N GLU A 259 -8.35 8.06 -4.50
CA GLU A 259 -9.64 8.70 -4.21
C GLU A 259 -10.76 7.65 -4.32
N ASP A 260 -11.33 7.21 -3.20
CA ASP A 260 -12.75 7.44 -2.94
C ASP A 260 -13.11 7.23 -1.46
N SER A 261 -14.07 8.03 -1.00
CA SER A 261 -14.46 8.16 0.42
C SER A 261 -15.22 6.93 0.94
N LEU A 262 -14.65 6.21 1.90
CA LEU A 262 -15.29 5.07 2.59
C LEU A 262 -16.06 5.47 3.88
N GLU A 263 -16.06 6.74 4.29
CA GLU A 263 -16.77 7.18 5.51
C GLU A 263 -18.27 7.52 5.32
N ALA A 264 -18.80 7.45 4.09
CA ALA A 264 -20.21 7.79 3.83
C ALA A 264 -21.19 6.59 3.91
N LEU A 265 -20.71 5.35 4.05
CA LEU A 265 -21.56 4.14 3.99
C LEU A 265 -21.94 3.58 5.37
N ASP A 266 -21.17 3.84 6.44
CA ASP A 266 -21.49 3.35 7.79
C ASP A 266 -22.61 4.12 8.50
N ALA A 267 -22.96 5.32 8.00
CA ALA A 267 -24.06 6.10 8.57
C ALA A 267 -25.47 5.58 8.19
N ARG A 268 -25.57 4.62 7.24
CA ARG A 268 -26.87 4.08 6.79
C ARG A 268 -27.20 2.69 7.33
N SER A 269 -26.26 2.00 7.97
CA SER A 269 -26.47 0.65 8.53
C SER A 269 -26.98 0.66 9.98
N HIS A 270 -26.93 1.79 10.68
CA HIS A 270 -27.34 1.91 12.08
C HIS A 270 -28.80 2.34 12.35
N ALA A 271 -29.62 2.57 11.31
CA ALA A 271 -31.01 3.04 11.47
C ALA A 271 -32.09 1.96 11.29
N ALA A 272 -31.74 0.68 11.13
CA ALA A 272 -32.73 -0.37 10.94
C ALA A 272 -32.31 -1.69 11.61
N ARG A 273 -32.43 -1.76 12.94
CA ARG A 273 -32.54 -3.03 13.70
C ARG A 273 -32.91 -2.74 15.16
N ASP A 274 -34.17 -2.37 15.36
CA ASP A 274 -34.87 -2.62 16.62
C ASP A 274 -36.18 -3.35 16.25
N ASP A 275 -36.22 -4.65 16.60
CA ASP A 275 -37.41 -5.44 16.95
C ASP A 275 -37.19 -6.93 16.63
N ARG A 276 -36.78 -7.71 17.65
CA ARG A 276 -37.50 -8.89 18.18
C ARG A 276 -36.63 -9.73 19.12
N ALA A 277 -37.23 -10.05 20.27
CA ALA A 277 -36.68 -10.83 21.36
C ALA A 277 -36.94 -12.36 21.21
N SER A 278 -36.07 -13.12 21.91
CA SER A 278 -36.15 -14.49 22.47
C SER A 278 -36.33 -15.68 21.48
N THR A 279 -35.74 -16.88 21.64
CA THR A 279 -35.45 -17.70 22.84
C THR A 279 -34.48 -18.85 22.47
N ASP A 280 -33.65 -19.28 23.43
CA ASP A 280 -32.90 -20.55 23.65
C ASP A 280 -32.59 -21.56 22.53
N ALA A 281 -31.31 -21.98 22.46
CA ALA A 281 -30.91 -23.40 22.50
C ALA A 281 -29.39 -23.58 22.68
N SER A 282 -29.04 -24.40 23.68
CA SER A 282 -27.70 -24.95 23.93
C SER A 282 -27.12 -25.68 22.71
N GLY A 283 -25.83 -25.44 22.41
CA GLY A 283 -25.05 -26.22 21.46
C GLY A 283 -23.56 -25.94 21.65
N ALA A 284 -22.81 -26.92 22.17
CA ALA A 284 -21.41 -26.83 22.50
C ALA A 284 -20.52 -26.54 21.28
N LEU A 285 -19.70 -25.48 21.38
CA LEU A 285 -18.60 -25.18 20.45
C LEU A 285 -17.49 -26.22 20.63
N THR A 286 -17.31 -27.09 19.63
CA THR A 286 -16.13 -27.93 19.48
C THR A 286 -15.21 -27.27 18.45
N LEU A 287 -14.00 -26.88 18.87
CA LEU A 287 -12.94 -26.37 17.99
C LEU A 287 -12.37 -27.52 17.14
N PRO A 288 -12.30 -27.43 15.80
CA PRO A 288 -11.39 -28.27 15.04
C PRO A 288 -9.96 -27.71 15.16
N GLY A 289 -9.04 -28.62 15.47
CA GLY A 289 -7.68 -28.33 15.90
C GLY A 289 -6.75 -27.76 14.83
N SER A 290 -5.61 -27.28 15.34
CA SER A 290 -4.45 -26.75 14.64
C SER A 290 -4.06 -27.58 13.39
N GLY A 291 -4.57 -27.18 12.23
CA GLY A 291 -4.02 -27.55 10.94
C GLY A 291 -2.87 -26.60 10.59
N ALA A 292 -1.66 -27.14 10.49
CA ALA A 292 -0.49 -26.43 10.02
C ALA A 292 -0.76 -25.81 8.64
N LEU A 293 -0.57 -24.50 8.52
CA LEU A 293 -0.48 -23.82 7.24
C LEU A 293 0.80 -24.30 6.55
N THR A 294 0.69 -25.30 5.67
CA THR A 294 1.77 -25.69 4.78
C THR A 294 1.96 -24.57 3.75
N LEU A 295 3.09 -23.85 3.85
CA LEU A 295 3.51 -22.90 2.83
C LEU A 295 3.66 -23.61 1.49
N TYR A 296 3.13 -22.97 0.45
CA TYR A 296 3.27 -23.35 -0.95
C TYR A 296 4.76 -23.38 -1.33
N ASP A 297 5.21 -24.52 -1.86
CA ASP A 297 6.60 -24.76 -2.25
C ASP A 297 6.69 -24.78 -3.79
N ALA A 298 7.13 -23.66 -4.35
CA ALA A 298 7.16 -23.42 -5.80
C ALA A 298 8.13 -24.34 -6.55
N ASP A 299 9.16 -24.88 -5.86
CA ASP A 299 10.16 -25.73 -6.49
C ASP A 299 9.60 -27.13 -6.78
N GLN A 300 8.61 -27.59 -6.00
CA GLN A 300 8.00 -28.91 -6.17
C GLN A 300 7.01 -28.96 -7.35
N GLU A 301 6.42 -27.82 -7.74
CA GLU A 301 5.46 -27.74 -8.84
C GLU A 301 6.15 -27.59 -10.21
N ALA A 302 7.39 -27.10 -10.23
CA ALA A 302 8.20 -26.94 -11.45
C ALA A 302 8.68 -28.28 -12.04
N GLU A 303 8.78 -29.35 -11.23
CA GLU A 303 9.16 -30.69 -11.71
C GLU A 303 8.02 -31.45 -12.42
N LEU A 304 6.80 -30.92 -12.38
CA LEU A 304 5.61 -31.52 -12.98
C LEU A 304 5.29 -31.01 -14.40
N TRP A 305 6.12 -30.11 -14.95
CA TRP A 305 5.98 -29.50 -16.29
C TRP A 305 7.21 -29.76 -17.15
#